data_AF-A0A2A2FFV4-F1
#
_entry.id   AF-A0A2A2FFV4-F1
#
_cell.length_a   1.000
_cell.length_b   1.000
_cell.length_c   1.000
_cell.angle_alpha   90.00
_cell.angle_beta   90.00
_cell.angle_gamma   90.00
#
_symmetry.space_group_name_H-M   'P 1'
#
loop_
_entity.id
_entity.type
_entity.pdbx_description
1 polymer ?
#
loop_
_entity_poly.entity_id
_entity_poly.type
_entity_poly.pdbx_seq_one_letter_code
_entity_poly.pdbx_strand_id
1 'polypeptide(L)'
;MAVEPNPAPPVTGARGRSDAARNTEAVLLSARAVFADRGARATIPEIAQRAGVGNATVYRAFGSKSGLLTAVGQDLLSWVSQRVAEAVADAAQHGAAAWPAFLEDLFERLRTDRMTLSLLCGELIPGLGSAEAEVRAAMGALVSRMQDVGALRPDVNVEDVTILVTGCATGLDHARQQDPAQWRRFADHVQRALAPSTPSRGTTPAPSG
;
A
#
# COMPACT_ATOMS: atom_id res chain seq x y z
N MET A 1 62.69 4.84 35.53
CA MET A 1 61.24 4.79 35.84
C MET A 1 60.54 5.52 34.70
N ALA A 2 60.17 4.81 33.64
CA ALA A 2 59.47 5.38 32.48
C ALA A 2 58.04 4.84 32.51
N VAL A 3 57.06 5.73 32.58
CA VAL A 3 55.63 5.43 32.54
C VAL A 3 55.23 5.37 31.07
N GLU A 4 54.83 4.19 30.59
CA GLU A 4 54.20 4.03 29.28
C GLU A 4 52.77 4.59 29.31
N PRO A 5 52.31 5.32 28.27
CA PRO A 5 50.95 5.80 28.19
C PRO A 5 50.00 4.67 27.79
N ASN A 6 48.94 4.51 28.57
CA ASN A 6 47.81 3.60 28.34
C ASN A 6 47.08 3.94 27.02
N PRO A 7 46.79 2.98 26.12
CA PRO A 7 46.02 3.26 24.90
C PRO A 7 44.54 3.55 25.24
N ALA A 8 44.01 4.62 24.64
CA ALA A 8 42.60 5.00 24.77
C ALA A 8 41.67 3.93 24.18
N PRO A 9 40.44 3.74 24.74
CA PRO A 9 39.49 2.75 24.24
C PRO A 9 38.96 3.12 22.84
N PRO A 10 38.56 2.13 22.02
CA PRO A 10 38.14 2.37 20.65
C PRO A 10 36.79 3.10 20.60
N VAL A 11 36.70 4.08 19.70
CA VAL A 11 35.51 4.90 19.43
C VAL A 11 34.42 4.04 18.75
N THR A 12 33.46 3.53 19.53
CA THR A 12 32.36 2.66 19.05
C THR A 12 31.01 3.35 18.89
N GLY A 13 30.95 4.69 18.90
CA GLY A 13 29.67 5.42 18.87
C GLY A 13 29.08 5.71 17.48
N ALA A 14 29.91 5.94 16.46
CA ALA A 14 29.42 6.37 15.14
C ALA A 14 29.14 5.19 14.18
N ARG A 15 30.06 4.21 14.13
CA ARG A 15 29.89 3.00 13.28
C ARG A 15 28.73 2.13 13.75
N GLY A 16 28.56 1.93 15.06
CA GLY A 16 27.47 1.12 15.61
C GLY A 16 26.07 1.70 15.37
N ARG A 17 25.92 3.04 15.31
CA ARG A 17 24.62 3.68 14.97
C ARG A 17 24.29 3.57 13.49
N SER A 18 25.29 3.72 12.61
CA SER A 18 25.12 3.50 11.17
C SER A 18 24.77 2.03 10.86
N ASP A 19 25.41 1.08 11.54
CA ASP A 19 25.11 -0.34 11.41
C ASP A 19 23.71 -0.70 11.94
N ALA A 20 23.30 -0.12 13.08
CA ALA A 20 21.95 -0.31 13.61
C ALA A 20 20.89 0.23 12.64
N ALA A 21 21.08 1.43 12.07
CA ALA A 21 20.15 2.00 11.09
C ALA A 21 20.04 1.13 9.83
N ARG A 22 21.16 0.72 9.25
CA ARG A 22 21.18 -0.19 8.08
C ARG A 22 20.51 -1.53 8.38
N ASN A 23 20.74 -2.09 9.56
CA ASN A 23 20.11 -3.35 9.96
C ASN A 23 18.60 -3.19 10.13
N THR A 24 18.14 -2.09 10.72
CA THR A 24 16.70 -1.78 10.82
C THR A 24 16.07 -1.66 9.44
N GLU A 25 16.71 -0.95 8.52
CA GLU A 25 16.24 -0.80 7.13
C GLU A 25 16.22 -2.15 6.39
N ALA A 26 17.28 -2.96 6.50
CA ALA A 26 17.35 -4.29 5.91
C ALA A 26 16.24 -5.21 6.44
N VAL A 27 15.93 -5.12 7.75
CA VAL A 27 14.83 -5.86 8.36
C VAL A 27 13.48 -5.37 7.84
N LEU A 28 13.24 -4.05 7.73
CA LEU A 28 11.99 -3.51 7.19
C LEU A 28 11.76 -3.95 5.75
N LEU A 29 12.77 -3.83 4.88
CA LEU A 29 12.70 -4.26 3.48
C LEU A 29 12.43 -5.77 3.36
N SER A 30 13.11 -6.57 4.17
CA SER A 30 12.91 -8.01 4.19
C SER A 30 11.54 -8.40 4.73
N ALA A 31 11.09 -7.73 5.80
CA ALA A 31 9.79 -7.94 6.40
C ALA A 31 8.68 -7.63 5.40
N ARG A 32 8.76 -6.51 4.68
CA ARG A 32 7.83 -6.15 3.59
C ARG A 32 7.71 -7.27 2.57
N ALA A 33 8.83 -7.78 2.07
CA ALA A 33 8.82 -8.86 1.07
C ALA A 33 8.21 -10.16 1.60
N VAL A 34 8.50 -10.53 2.86
CA VAL A 34 7.94 -11.74 3.46
C VAL A 34 6.46 -11.58 3.78
N PHE A 35 6.03 -10.41 4.29
CA PHE A 35 4.62 -10.12 4.57
C PHE A 35 3.79 -10.02 3.28
N ALA A 36 4.35 -9.47 2.20
CA ALA A 36 3.66 -9.41 0.89
C ALA A 36 3.28 -10.81 0.38
N ASP A 37 4.13 -11.82 0.60
CA ASP A 37 3.83 -13.20 0.23
C ASP A 37 3.01 -13.95 1.29
N ARG A 38 3.40 -13.87 2.57
CA ARG A 38 2.89 -14.77 3.62
C ARG A 38 1.75 -14.17 4.44
N GLY A 39 1.54 -12.85 4.37
CA GLY A 39 0.68 -12.09 5.27
C GLY A 39 1.11 -12.28 6.73
N ALA A 40 0.15 -12.20 7.67
CA ALA A 40 0.39 -12.35 9.11
C ALA A 40 1.07 -13.68 9.53
N ARG A 41 1.11 -14.68 8.66
CA ARG A 41 1.77 -15.98 8.89
C ARG A 41 3.30 -15.91 8.85
N ALA A 42 3.89 -14.82 8.35
CA ALA A 42 5.33 -14.60 8.37
C ALA A 42 5.91 -14.68 9.79
N THR A 43 7.12 -15.20 9.93
CA THR A 43 7.79 -15.36 11.23
C THR A 43 9.06 -14.51 11.33
N ILE A 44 9.43 -14.13 12.55
CA ILE A 44 10.66 -13.37 12.81
C ILE A 44 11.91 -14.10 12.31
N PRO A 45 12.08 -15.42 12.50
CA PRO A 45 13.22 -16.15 11.95
C PRO A 45 13.33 -16.07 10.43
N GLU A 46 12.23 -16.20 9.69
CA GLU A 46 12.24 -16.07 8.23
C GLU A 46 12.68 -14.67 7.78
N ILE A 47 12.17 -13.63 8.46
CA ILE A 47 12.53 -12.24 8.18
C ILE A 47 14.00 -11.96 8.50
N ALA A 48 14.48 -12.42 9.67
CA ALA A 48 15.86 -12.25 10.09
C ALA A 48 16.84 -12.93 9.14
N GLN A 49 16.53 -14.17 8.74
CA GLN A 49 17.30 -14.91 7.75
C GLN A 49 17.38 -14.16 6.41
N ARG A 50 16.24 -13.66 5.91
CA ARG A 50 16.20 -12.89 4.66
C ARG A 50 16.97 -11.57 4.76
N ALA A 51 16.92 -10.92 5.92
CA ALA A 51 17.64 -9.66 6.18
C ALA A 51 19.14 -9.85 6.43
N GLY A 52 19.64 -11.09 6.56
CA GLY A 52 21.03 -11.37 6.90
C GLY A 52 21.40 -10.94 8.32
N VAL A 53 20.44 -10.85 9.24
CA VAL A 53 20.65 -10.44 10.62
C VAL A 53 20.22 -11.53 11.61
N GLY A 54 20.69 -11.45 12.86
CA GLY A 54 20.23 -12.34 13.92
C GLY A 54 18.85 -11.95 14.47
N ASN A 55 18.08 -12.93 14.96
CA ASN A 55 16.77 -12.68 15.60
C ASN A 55 16.85 -11.63 16.72
N ALA A 56 17.92 -11.64 17.51
CA ALA A 56 18.14 -10.66 18.57
C ALA A 56 18.25 -9.23 18.05
N THR A 57 18.75 -9.02 16.83
CA THR A 57 18.80 -7.70 16.18
C THR A 57 17.40 -7.23 15.83
N VAL A 58 16.55 -8.11 15.30
CA VAL A 58 15.14 -7.81 15.02
C VAL A 58 14.39 -7.45 16.30
N TYR A 59 14.52 -8.25 17.36
CA TYR A 59 13.86 -7.96 18.64
C TYR A 59 14.37 -6.67 19.30
N ARG A 60 15.67 -6.34 19.18
CA ARG A 60 16.19 -5.05 19.68
C ARG A 60 15.62 -3.85 18.93
N ALA A 61 15.42 -3.97 17.62
CA ALA A 61 14.94 -2.86 16.79
C ALA A 61 13.43 -2.64 16.92
N PHE A 62 12.63 -3.72 17.01
CA PHE A 62 11.17 -3.63 16.93
C PHE A 62 10.43 -4.09 18.20
N GLY A 63 11.16 -4.63 19.19
CA GLY A 63 10.63 -5.12 20.46
C GLY A 63 9.83 -6.41 20.37
N SER A 64 8.96 -6.55 19.37
CA SER A 64 8.09 -7.71 19.17
C SER A 64 7.71 -7.89 17.70
N LYS A 65 7.09 -9.04 17.38
CA LYS A 65 6.49 -9.26 16.04
C LYS A 65 5.39 -8.22 15.75
N SER A 66 4.61 -7.85 16.76
CA SER A 66 3.58 -6.80 16.63
C SER A 66 4.21 -5.45 16.31
N GLY A 67 5.30 -5.08 17.00
CA GLY A 67 6.02 -3.83 16.70
C GLY A 67 6.60 -3.79 15.29
N LEU A 68 7.11 -4.94 14.79
CA LEU A 68 7.55 -5.05 13.39
C LEU A 68 6.37 -4.93 12.41
N LEU A 69 5.22 -5.55 12.71
CA LEU A 69 4.01 -5.43 11.89
C LEU A 69 3.51 -3.98 11.83
N THR A 70 3.48 -3.28 12.96
CA THR A 70 3.12 -1.86 13.01
C THR A 70 4.09 -1.03 12.16
N ALA A 71 5.41 -1.25 12.30
CA ALA A 71 6.40 -0.50 11.52
C ALA A 71 6.28 -0.74 10.01
N VAL A 72 6.06 -1.99 9.58
CA VAL A 72 5.82 -2.33 8.18
C VAL A 72 4.49 -1.75 7.68
N GLY A 73 3.44 -1.79 8.50
CA GLY A 73 2.14 -1.21 8.17
C GLY A 73 2.22 0.31 7.98
N GLN A 74 2.96 1.01 8.85
CA GLN A 74 3.20 2.46 8.72
C GLN A 74 3.95 2.80 7.44
N ASP A 75 5.03 2.09 7.13
CA ASP A 75 5.77 2.25 5.87
C ASP A 75 4.87 2.00 4.65
N LEU A 76 4.07 0.95 4.70
CA LEU A 76 3.17 0.58 3.61
C LEU A 76 2.08 1.64 3.38
N LEU A 77 1.41 2.09 4.44
CA LEU A 77 0.39 3.14 4.33
C LEU A 77 0.99 4.48 3.88
N SER A 78 2.19 4.83 4.36
CA SER A 78 2.91 6.02 3.87
C SER A 78 3.21 5.92 2.38
N TRP A 79 3.70 4.75 1.93
CA TRP A 79 3.91 4.48 0.51
C TRP A 79 2.62 4.57 -0.31
N VAL A 80 1.49 4.04 0.20
CA VAL A 80 0.18 4.13 -0.46
C VAL A 80 -0.26 5.59 -0.59
N SER A 81 -0.17 6.37 0.50
CA SER A 81 -0.48 7.81 0.50
C SER A 81 0.33 8.56 -0.56
N GLN A 82 1.63 8.27 -0.67
CA GLN A 82 2.50 8.86 -1.69
C GLN A 82 2.10 8.48 -3.12
N ARG A 83 1.71 7.22 -3.37
CA ARG A 83 1.23 6.80 -4.71
C ARG A 83 -0.08 7.48 -5.09
N VAL A 84 -1.00 7.62 -4.13
CA VAL A 84 -2.25 8.32 -4.35
C VAL A 84 -1.99 9.80 -4.66
N ALA A 85 -1.05 10.44 -3.95
CA ALA A 85 -0.63 11.81 -4.24
C ALA A 85 0.00 11.96 -5.64
N GLU A 86 0.80 10.99 -6.09
CA GLU A 86 1.32 10.97 -7.45
C GLU A 86 0.22 10.81 -8.50
N ALA A 87 -0.79 9.98 -8.25
CA ALA A 87 -1.95 9.86 -9.14
C ALA A 87 -2.74 11.17 -9.25
N VAL A 88 -2.86 11.94 -8.15
CA VAL A 88 -3.43 13.29 -8.18
C VAL A 88 -2.60 14.22 -9.06
N ALA A 89 -1.27 14.17 -8.95
CA ALA A 89 -0.37 14.98 -9.78
C ALA A 89 -0.42 14.57 -11.25
N ASP A 90 -0.51 13.27 -11.55
CA ASP A 90 -0.65 12.74 -12.91
C ASP A 90 -1.96 13.22 -13.56
N ALA A 91 -3.05 13.22 -12.80
CA ALA A 91 -4.33 13.79 -13.21
C ALA A 91 -4.28 15.29 -13.50
N ALA A 92 -3.34 16.03 -12.91
CA ALA A 92 -3.11 17.43 -13.23
C ALA A 92 -2.56 17.61 -14.65
N GLN A 93 -1.81 16.63 -15.15
CA GLN A 93 -1.17 16.65 -16.46
C GLN A 93 -2.04 15.97 -17.53
N HIS A 94 -2.62 14.82 -17.22
CA HIS A 94 -3.28 13.94 -18.17
C HIS A 94 -4.81 13.90 -18.04
N GLY A 95 -5.38 14.62 -17.07
CA GLY A 95 -6.83 14.66 -16.86
C GLY A 95 -7.42 13.29 -16.55
N ALA A 96 -8.55 12.96 -17.16
CA ALA A 96 -9.23 11.67 -16.94
C ALA A 96 -8.43 10.45 -17.41
N ALA A 97 -7.45 10.62 -18.30
CA ALA A 97 -6.62 9.53 -18.80
C ALA A 97 -5.67 8.94 -17.74
N ALA A 98 -5.47 9.63 -16.61
CA ALA A 98 -4.68 9.14 -15.46
C ALA A 98 -5.39 8.00 -14.70
N TRP A 99 -6.72 7.97 -14.72
CA TRP A 99 -7.52 7.05 -13.90
C TRP A 99 -7.34 5.57 -14.25
N PRO A 100 -7.36 5.15 -15.53
CA PRO A 100 -7.14 3.75 -15.90
C PRO A 100 -5.77 3.25 -15.45
N ALA A 101 -4.71 4.04 -15.66
CA ALA A 101 -3.35 3.68 -15.27
C ALA A 101 -3.23 3.48 -13.75
N PHE A 102 -3.81 4.38 -12.96
CA PHE A 102 -3.87 4.22 -11.51
C PHE A 102 -4.58 2.94 -11.06
N LEU A 103 -5.75 2.63 -11.65
CA LEU A 103 -6.48 1.41 -11.33
C LEU A 103 -5.72 0.15 -11.74
N GLU A 104 -5.08 0.14 -12.90
CA GLU A 104 -4.25 -0.98 -13.34
C GLU A 104 -3.08 -1.23 -12.38
N ASP A 105 -2.34 -0.19 -12.01
CA ASP A 105 -1.23 -0.29 -11.05
C ASP A 105 -1.71 -0.76 -9.68
N LEU A 106 -2.86 -0.28 -9.22
CA LEU A 106 -3.47 -0.70 -7.95
C LEU A 106 -3.84 -2.18 -7.98
N PHE A 107 -4.52 -2.65 -9.02
CA PHE A 107 -4.90 -4.06 -9.14
C PHE A 107 -3.67 -4.98 -9.26
N GLU A 108 -2.64 -4.57 -10.00
CA GLU A 108 -1.38 -5.33 -10.06
C GLU A 108 -0.69 -5.41 -8.69
N ARG A 109 -0.74 -4.32 -7.90
CA ARG A 109 -0.22 -4.34 -6.54
C ARG A 109 -1.02 -5.27 -5.64
N LEU A 110 -2.36 -5.25 -5.71
CA LEU A 110 -3.21 -6.11 -4.89
C LEU A 110 -3.05 -7.59 -5.25
N ARG A 111 -2.70 -7.89 -6.51
CA ARG A 111 -2.37 -9.24 -6.96
C ARG A 111 -1.07 -9.77 -6.37
N THR A 112 -0.08 -8.88 -6.18
CA THR A 112 1.30 -9.27 -5.83
C THR A 112 1.65 -9.06 -4.36
N ASP A 113 0.84 -8.30 -3.62
CA ASP A 113 1.10 -7.93 -2.23
C ASP A 113 -0.15 -8.15 -1.35
N ARG A 114 -0.18 -9.31 -0.69
CA ARG A 114 -1.28 -9.70 0.21
C ARG A 114 -1.40 -8.79 1.42
N MET A 115 -0.31 -8.20 1.88
CA MET A 115 -0.34 -7.27 3.00
C MET A 115 -1.09 -5.98 2.62
N THR A 116 -0.83 -5.47 1.41
CA THR A 116 -1.59 -4.32 0.88
C THR A 116 -3.07 -4.62 0.80
N LEU A 117 -3.45 -5.79 0.25
CA LEU A 117 -4.85 -6.20 0.20
C LEU A 117 -5.48 -6.28 1.60
N SER A 118 -4.79 -6.92 2.54
CA SER A 118 -5.29 -7.10 3.91
C SER A 118 -5.52 -5.77 4.64
N LEU A 119 -4.58 -4.82 4.52
CA LEU A 119 -4.72 -3.48 5.09
C LEU A 119 -5.88 -2.71 4.46
N LEU A 120 -6.04 -2.76 3.13
CA LEU A 120 -7.16 -2.08 2.47
C LEU A 120 -8.52 -2.72 2.82
N CYS A 121 -8.54 -4.02 3.12
CA CYS A 121 -9.72 -4.72 3.64
C CYS A 121 -10.00 -4.45 5.12
N GLY A 122 -9.22 -3.60 5.78
CA GLY A 122 -9.45 -3.19 7.17
C GLY A 122 -8.84 -4.13 8.22
N GLU A 123 -7.77 -4.88 7.90
CA GLU A 123 -7.03 -5.61 8.93
C GLU A 123 -6.52 -4.64 10.01
N LEU A 124 -7.04 -4.82 11.23
CA LEU A 124 -6.72 -3.95 12.36
C LEU A 124 -5.31 -4.23 12.88
N ILE A 125 -4.39 -3.32 12.59
CA ILE A 125 -3.06 -3.28 13.20
C ILE A 125 -3.00 -2.10 14.17
N PRO A 126 -2.88 -2.35 15.48
CA PRO A 126 -2.75 -1.28 16.46
C PRO A 126 -1.58 -0.34 16.14
N GLY A 127 -1.82 0.98 16.25
CA GLY A 127 -0.79 2.01 16.03
C GLY A 127 -0.70 2.55 14.60
N LEU A 128 -1.59 2.16 13.68
CA LEU A 128 -1.63 2.69 12.31
C LEU A 128 -2.53 3.91 12.10
N GLY A 129 -3.30 4.34 13.11
CA GLY A 129 -4.38 5.32 12.94
C GLY A 129 -4.02 6.64 12.26
N SER A 130 -2.80 7.18 12.45
CA SER A 130 -2.39 8.40 11.74
C SER A 130 -2.14 8.13 10.25
N ALA A 131 -1.46 7.04 9.93
CA ALA A 131 -1.17 6.65 8.55
C ALA A 131 -2.44 6.25 7.79
N GLU A 132 -3.39 5.60 8.46
CA GLU A 132 -4.73 5.33 7.91
C GLU A 132 -5.49 6.63 7.62
N ALA A 133 -5.41 7.61 8.52
CA ALA A 133 -6.02 8.93 8.30
C ALA A 133 -5.38 9.69 7.14
N GLU A 134 -4.06 9.59 6.97
CA GLU A 134 -3.32 10.16 5.83
C GLU A 134 -3.75 9.51 4.50
N VAL A 135 -3.82 8.18 4.44
CA VAL A 135 -4.29 7.45 3.24
C VAL A 135 -5.72 7.84 2.90
N ARG A 136 -6.62 7.91 3.90
CA ARG A 136 -8.00 8.34 3.69
C ARG A 136 -8.08 9.77 3.16
N ALA A 137 -7.25 10.69 3.67
CA ALA A 137 -7.19 12.07 3.18
C ALA A 137 -6.69 12.13 1.73
N ALA A 138 -5.62 11.39 1.41
CA ALA A 138 -5.08 11.30 0.06
C ALA A 138 -6.12 10.72 -0.93
N MET A 139 -6.82 9.65 -0.54
CA MET A 139 -7.90 9.06 -1.34
C MET A 139 -9.05 10.04 -1.58
N GLY A 140 -9.41 10.84 -0.58
CA GLY A 140 -10.38 11.92 -0.75
C GLY A 140 -9.95 12.93 -1.81
N ALA A 141 -8.69 13.37 -1.77
CA ALA A 141 -8.13 14.28 -2.77
C ALA A 141 -8.13 13.66 -4.19
N LEU A 142 -7.82 12.36 -4.30
CA LEU A 142 -7.87 11.64 -5.58
C LEU A 142 -9.28 11.56 -6.13
N VAL A 143 -10.27 11.19 -5.31
CA VAL A 143 -11.68 11.13 -5.74
C VAL A 143 -12.15 12.50 -6.23
N SER A 144 -11.92 13.57 -5.45
CA SER A 144 -12.29 14.93 -5.87
C SER A 144 -11.60 15.32 -7.17
N ARG A 145 -10.30 15.05 -7.31
CA ARG A 145 -9.56 15.38 -8.54
C ARG A 145 -10.10 14.61 -9.75
N MET A 146 -10.43 13.34 -9.56
CA MET A 146 -10.98 12.48 -10.63
C MET A 146 -12.40 12.89 -11.04
N GLN A 147 -13.19 13.44 -10.12
CA GLN A 147 -14.47 14.06 -10.43
C GLN A 147 -14.28 15.35 -11.26
N ASP A 148 -13.35 16.21 -10.87
CA ASP A 148 -13.07 17.48 -11.57
C ASP A 148 -12.65 17.27 -13.04
N VAL A 149 -11.88 16.22 -13.31
CA VAL A 149 -11.41 15.88 -14.67
C VAL A 149 -12.42 15.01 -15.43
N GLY A 150 -13.56 14.66 -14.84
CA GLY A 150 -14.63 13.89 -15.46
C GLY A 150 -14.36 12.37 -15.58
N ALA A 151 -13.43 11.83 -14.78
CA ALA A 151 -13.16 10.39 -14.72
C ALA A 151 -14.15 9.62 -13.82
N LEU A 152 -14.70 10.28 -12.79
CA LEU A 152 -15.68 9.71 -11.86
C LEU A 152 -17.00 10.46 -11.90
N ARG A 153 -18.09 9.76 -11.57
CA ARG A 153 -19.37 10.40 -11.28
C ARG A 153 -19.31 11.26 -10.01
N PRO A 154 -20.13 12.32 -9.90
CA PRO A 154 -20.12 13.23 -8.75
C PRO A 154 -20.66 12.59 -7.45
N ASP A 155 -21.37 11.47 -7.53
CA ASP A 155 -21.91 10.74 -6.38
C ASP A 155 -20.93 9.72 -5.79
N VAL A 156 -19.83 9.42 -6.49
CA VAL A 156 -18.79 8.49 -6.03
C VAL A 156 -18.03 9.08 -4.84
N ASN A 157 -17.92 8.31 -3.76
CA ASN A 157 -17.11 8.65 -2.60
C ASN A 157 -15.94 7.66 -2.41
N VAL A 158 -15.09 7.93 -1.41
CA VAL A 158 -13.91 7.09 -1.10
C VAL A 158 -14.29 5.65 -0.73
N GLU A 159 -15.42 5.47 -0.04
CA GLU A 159 -15.91 4.16 0.38
C GLU A 159 -16.37 3.33 -0.83
N ASP A 160 -17.06 3.93 -1.81
CA ASP A 160 -17.44 3.25 -3.05
C ASP A 160 -16.22 2.71 -3.79
N VAL A 161 -15.19 3.55 -3.97
CA VAL A 161 -13.93 3.16 -4.63
C VAL A 161 -13.25 2.04 -3.85
N THR A 162 -13.14 2.19 -2.53
CA THR A 162 -12.46 1.22 -1.66
C THR A 162 -13.18 -0.13 -1.69
N ILE A 163 -14.50 -0.15 -1.52
CA ILE A 163 -15.30 -1.38 -1.51
C ILE A 163 -15.25 -2.09 -2.87
N LEU A 164 -15.39 -1.35 -3.97
CA LEU A 164 -15.35 -1.96 -5.31
C LEU A 164 -13.99 -2.57 -5.63
N VAL A 165 -12.90 -1.85 -5.35
CA VAL A 165 -11.54 -2.34 -5.59
C VAL A 165 -11.24 -3.54 -4.70
N THR A 166 -11.42 -3.40 -3.38
CA THR A 166 -11.08 -4.45 -2.42
C THR A 166 -11.98 -5.67 -2.56
N GLY A 167 -13.28 -5.48 -2.84
CA GLY A 167 -14.21 -6.57 -3.09
C GLY A 167 -13.82 -7.39 -4.32
N CYS A 168 -13.48 -6.74 -5.43
CA CYS A 168 -12.99 -7.42 -6.64
C CYS A 168 -11.66 -8.14 -6.39
N ALA A 169 -10.68 -7.45 -5.79
CA ALA A 169 -9.37 -8.02 -5.51
C ALA A 169 -9.45 -9.22 -4.53
N THR A 170 -10.28 -9.10 -3.50
CA THR A 170 -10.56 -10.18 -2.54
C THR A 170 -11.20 -11.38 -3.24
N GLY A 171 -12.20 -11.16 -4.10
CA GLY A 171 -12.82 -12.23 -4.87
C GLY A 171 -11.83 -12.96 -5.78
N LEU A 172 -10.93 -12.21 -6.43
CA LEU A 172 -9.86 -12.76 -7.27
C LEU A 172 -8.83 -13.57 -6.47
N ASP A 173 -8.41 -13.07 -5.31
CA ASP A 173 -7.48 -13.79 -4.42
C ASP A 173 -8.11 -15.09 -3.87
N HIS A 174 -9.38 -15.05 -3.46
CA HIS A 174 -10.12 -16.24 -3.02
C HIS A 174 -10.29 -17.27 -4.13
N ALA A 175 -10.52 -16.82 -5.36
CA ALA A 175 -10.52 -17.68 -6.56
C ALA A 175 -9.12 -18.19 -6.94
N ARG A 176 -8.08 -17.81 -6.19
CA ARG A 176 -6.65 -18.08 -6.46
C ARG A 176 -6.24 -17.64 -7.87
N GLN A 177 -6.86 -16.58 -8.39
CA GLN A 177 -6.59 -16.10 -9.73
C GLN A 177 -5.21 -15.44 -9.78
N GLN A 178 -4.33 -15.96 -10.63
CA GLN A 178 -2.96 -15.45 -10.81
C GLN A 178 -2.75 -14.75 -12.15
N ASP A 179 -3.65 -14.94 -13.13
CA ASP A 179 -3.53 -14.34 -14.46
C ASP A 179 -3.67 -12.80 -14.39
N PRO A 180 -2.61 -12.03 -14.71
CA PRO A 180 -2.68 -10.57 -14.71
C PRO A 180 -3.76 -10.02 -15.65
N ALA A 181 -4.11 -10.73 -16.72
CA ALA A 181 -5.17 -10.29 -17.64
C ALA A 181 -6.54 -10.29 -16.96
N GLN A 182 -6.80 -11.27 -16.09
CA GLN A 182 -8.06 -11.31 -15.33
C GLN A 182 -8.13 -10.16 -14.32
N TRP A 183 -7.03 -9.83 -13.65
CA TRP A 183 -6.98 -8.68 -12.72
C TRP A 183 -7.19 -7.35 -13.45
N ARG A 184 -6.51 -7.12 -14.59
CA ARG A 184 -6.76 -5.94 -15.44
C ARG A 184 -8.21 -5.84 -15.91
N ARG A 185 -8.84 -6.97 -16.26
CA ARG A 185 -10.26 -6.98 -16.64
C ARG A 185 -11.17 -6.50 -15.51
N PHE A 186 -10.88 -6.85 -14.26
CA PHE A 186 -11.64 -6.35 -13.11
C PHE A 186 -11.35 -4.88 -12.80
N ALA A 187 -10.12 -4.41 -13.04
CA ALA A 187 -9.81 -2.98 -13.00
C ALA A 187 -10.69 -2.19 -14.00
N ASP A 188 -10.82 -2.68 -15.25
CA ASP A 188 -11.73 -2.09 -16.26
C ASP A 188 -13.21 -2.16 -15.84
N HIS A 189 -13.65 -3.25 -15.21
CA HIS A 189 -15.00 -3.35 -14.67
C HIS A 189 -15.27 -2.29 -13.60
N VAL A 190 -14.34 -2.09 -12.66
CA VAL A 190 -14.43 -1.04 -11.63
C VAL A 190 -14.40 0.35 -12.27
N GLN A 191 -13.52 0.58 -13.24
CA GLN A 191 -13.45 1.84 -13.97
C GLN A 191 -14.81 2.19 -14.61
N ARG A 192 -15.40 1.27 -15.37
CA ARG A 192 -16.71 1.48 -16.01
C ARG A 192 -17.82 1.64 -14.98
N ALA A 193 -17.75 0.91 -13.88
CA ALA A 193 -18.71 1.03 -12.79
C ALA A 193 -18.65 2.38 -12.08
N LEU A 194 -17.57 3.16 -12.21
CA LEU A 194 -17.37 4.47 -11.57
C LEU A 194 -17.44 5.65 -12.52
N ALA A 195 -17.27 5.40 -13.83
CA ALA A 195 -17.29 6.42 -14.86
C ALA A 195 -18.65 7.14 -14.98
N PRO A 196 -18.67 8.40 -15.47
CA PRO A 196 -19.89 9.10 -15.82
C PRO A 196 -20.80 8.26 -16.71
N SER A 197 -22.06 8.10 -16.31
CA SER A 197 -23.05 7.45 -17.17
C SER A 197 -23.17 8.25 -18.45
N THR A 198 -22.97 7.61 -19.60
CA THR A 198 -23.39 8.21 -20.87
C THR A 198 -24.89 8.44 -20.74
N PRO A 199 -25.42 9.67 -20.92
CA PRO A 199 -26.85 9.89 -20.83
C PRO A 199 -27.51 8.91 -21.80
N SER A 200 -28.35 8.02 -21.25
CA SER A 200 -29.23 7.18 -22.04
C SER A 200 -29.96 8.12 -22.98
N ARG A 201 -29.75 7.96 -24.30
CA ARG A 201 -30.55 8.70 -25.29
C ARG A 201 -31.99 8.36 -24.97
N GLY A 202 -32.72 9.36 -24.48
CA GLY A 202 -34.00 9.18 -23.81
C GLY A 202 -34.88 8.21 -24.57
N THR A 203 -35.45 7.26 -23.85
CA THR A 203 -36.56 6.43 -24.33
C THR A 203 -37.62 7.40 -24.84
N THR A 204 -37.78 7.50 -26.15
CA THR A 204 -38.88 8.25 -26.76
C THR A 204 -40.16 7.66 -26.20
N PRO A 205 -41.09 8.46 -25.64
CA PRO A 205 -42.35 7.92 -25.17
C PRO A 205 -43.05 7.28 -26.37
N ALA A 206 -43.50 6.03 -26.21
CA ALA A 206 -44.28 5.34 -27.23
C ALA A 206 -45.48 6.21 -27.62
N PRO A 207 -45.84 6.31 -28.92
CA PRO A 207 -47.01 7.07 -29.32
C PRO A 207 -48.25 6.44 -28.70
N SER A 208 -49.01 7.26 -27.97
CA SER A 208 -50.33 6.90 -27.48
C SER A 208 -51.24 6.58 -28.67
N GLY A 209 -51.58 5.30 -28.83
CA GLY A 209 -52.66 4.84 -29.69
C GLY A 209 -53.98 4.76 -28.94
#